data_AF-A0A3A9BGA1-F1
#
_entry.id   AF-A0A3A9BGA1-F1
#
_cell.length_a   1.000
_cell.length_b   1.000
_cell.length_c   1.000
_cell.angle_alpha   90.00
_cell.angle_beta   90.00
_cell.angle_gamma   90.00
#
_symmetry.space_group_name_H-M   'P 1'
#
loop_
_entity.id
_entity.type
_entity.pdbx_description
1 polymer ?
#
loop_
_entity_poly.entity_id
_entity_poly.type
_entity_poly.pdbx_seq_one_letter_code
_entity_poly.pdbx_strand_id
1 'polypeptide(L)'
;MHQEGEVWKYLTVLILIRFLYRRWNTMVNSKKEYLHKIIDYANRNKKLAIYGAGNVGVALYRDLKDLGIKVQCFLVTSLIGQRTEIDGISVLQIEQLSDVDELGIIIGVSLGKISGIRKKLVQCGMTNYITLNQEYIDTILNEFNAPKMEITTVIGCSVNCKYCPQKLLTAQYWRQDKNRVREMSLQAFQGCLNKLPSDTQIYFAGMSEAFLNKACIDMIRYAIKKGYRVGVYTTCVGLSLSDCKQLINMPLESLILHVPDEHDYAHIPMSDEYWSVVEMLLNATKEDGTYFVDSCSCQGIPLKKFMELNRGRIRVESYLHDRAGNLESQDENLESCDYVNGPIYCYHSGDRLDHNILLPDGTVLLCCMDYGMRHPIGNLIENTYEEIMEGKVLNDIRKALKDETKELLCRKCTYAIKCRRD
;
A
#
# COMPACT_ATOMS: atom_id res chain seq x y z
N MET A 1 34.42 -8.30 -31.87
CA MET A 1 34.06 -7.49 -30.69
C MET A 1 32.61 -7.01 -30.66
N HIS A 2 31.94 -6.65 -31.77
CA HIS A 2 30.51 -6.23 -31.72
C HIS A 2 29.49 -7.39 -31.66
N GLN A 3 29.84 -8.61 -32.07
CA GLN A 3 28.92 -9.76 -32.00
C GLN A 3 28.92 -10.48 -30.65
N GLU A 4 29.98 -10.37 -29.83
CA GLU A 4 30.04 -11.03 -28.52
C GLU A 4 29.14 -10.32 -27.49
N GLY A 5 29.02 -8.99 -27.54
CA GLY A 5 28.17 -8.22 -26.61
C GLY A 5 26.67 -8.49 -26.76
N GLU A 6 26.21 -8.81 -27.97
CA GLU A 6 24.81 -9.21 -28.24
C GLU A 6 24.52 -10.60 -27.64
N VAL A 7 25.42 -11.57 -27.83
CA VAL A 7 25.27 -12.92 -27.26
C VAL A 7 25.20 -12.88 -25.73
N TRP A 8 26.00 -12.04 -25.07
CA TRP A 8 25.93 -11.85 -23.62
C TRP A 8 24.61 -11.23 -23.16
N LYS A 9 24.04 -10.25 -23.88
CA LYS A 9 22.70 -9.71 -23.57
C LYS A 9 21.61 -10.78 -23.66
N TYR A 10 21.60 -11.58 -24.74
CA TYR A 10 20.66 -12.69 -24.89
C TYR A 10 20.83 -13.77 -23.82
N LEU A 11 22.07 -14.11 -23.45
CA LEU A 11 22.35 -15.07 -22.40
C LEU A 11 21.88 -14.55 -21.03
N THR A 12 22.06 -13.26 -20.75
CA THR A 12 21.66 -12.63 -19.49
C THR A 12 20.13 -12.57 -19.37
N VAL A 13 19.43 -12.23 -20.47
CA VAL A 13 17.96 -12.27 -20.55
C VAL A 13 17.45 -13.70 -20.37
N LEU A 14 18.07 -14.70 -21.00
CA LEU A 14 17.68 -16.11 -20.83
C LEU A 14 17.94 -16.65 -19.41
N ILE A 15 19.03 -16.20 -18.76
CA ILE A 15 19.32 -16.52 -17.35
C ILE A 15 18.31 -15.85 -16.43
N LEU A 16 17.95 -14.58 -16.69
CA LEU A 16 16.94 -13.84 -15.94
C LEU A 16 15.55 -14.47 -16.10
N ILE A 17 15.15 -14.82 -17.34
CA ILE A 17 13.91 -15.55 -17.63
C ILE A 17 13.94 -16.92 -16.94
N ARG A 18 15.04 -17.68 -17.00
CA ARG A 18 15.16 -18.95 -16.26
C ARG A 18 15.12 -18.77 -14.76
N PHE A 19 15.67 -17.69 -14.22
CA PHE A 19 15.68 -17.40 -12.79
C PHE A 19 14.29 -16.98 -12.30
N LEU A 20 13.61 -16.10 -13.03
CA LEU A 20 12.23 -15.68 -12.79
C LEU A 20 11.26 -16.86 -12.97
N TYR A 21 11.44 -17.67 -14.01
CA TYR A 21 10.65 -18.89 -14.26
C TYR A 21 10.91 -19.97 -13.21
N ARG A 22 12.16 -20.17 -12.78
CA ARG A 22 12.49 -21.08 -11.67
C ARG A 22 11.83 -20.61 -10.39
N ARG A 23 12.01 -19.33 -10.02
CA ARG A 23 11.46 -18.73 -8.80
C ARG A 23 9.92 -18.76 -8.80
N TRP A 24 9.29 -18.44 -9.92
CA TRP A 24 7.86 -18.60 -10.13
C TRP A 24 7.43 -20.07 -9.93
N ASN A 25 8.14 -21.03 -10.51
CA ASN A 25 7.84 -22.44 -10.31
C ASN A 25 8.08 -22.93 -8.88
N THR A 26 9.12 -22.45 -8.17
CA THR A 26 9.32 -22.79 -6.76
C THR A 26 8.19 -22.24 -5.89
N MET A 27 7.76 -21.00 -6.16
CA MET A 27 6.64 -20.36 -5.46
C MET A 27 5.30 -21.04 -5.77
N VAL A 28 5.04 -21.39 -7.03
CA VAL A 28 3.83 -22.13 -7.41
C VAL A 28 3.82 -23.52 -6.78
N ASN A 29 4.98 -24.19 -6.70
CA ASN A 29 5.10 -25.49 -6.06
C ASN A 29 4.93 -25.40 -4.54
N SER A 30 5.48 -24.39 -3.87
CA SER A 30 5.28 -24.20 -2.42
C SER A 30 3.84 -23.81 -2.09
N LYS A 31 3.18 -22.99 -2.92
CA LYS A 31 1.74 -22.70 -2.81
C LYS A 31 0.93 -23.98 -2.92
N LYS A 32 1.19 -24.82 -3.93
CA LYS A 32 0.52 -26.11 -4.12
C LYS A 32 0.73 -27.05 -2.93
N GLU A 33 1.95 -27.16 -2.41
CA GLU A 33 2.26 -28.03 -1.27
C GLU A 33 1.54 -27.57 0.01
N TYR A 34 1.48 -26.26 0.26
CA TYR A 34 0.75 -25.75 1.41
C TYR A 34 -0.78 -25.83 1.22
N LEU A 35 -1.27 -25.67 -0.01
CA LEU A 35 -2.69 -25.79 -0.35
C LEU A 35 -3.22 -27.19 -0.01
N HIS A 36 -2.41 -28.25 -0.11
CA HIS A 36 -2.80 -29.58 0.38
C HIS A 36 -3.15 -29.59 1.87
N LYS A 37 -2.40 -28.89 2.73
CA LYS A 37 -2.72 -28.79 4.17
C LYS A 37 -4.02 -28.03 4.41
N ILE A 38 -4.26 -26.98 3.63
CA ILE A 38 -5.51 -26.20 3.67
C ILE A 38 -6.69 -27.06 3.24
N ILE A 39 -6.56 -27.82 2.15
CA ILE A 39 -7.57 -28.74 1.63
C ILE A 39 -7.88 -29.84 2.66
N ASP A 40 -6.85 -30.48 3.22
CA ASP A 40 -7.00 -31.52 4.24
C ASP A 40 -7.74 -30.99 5.47
N TYR A 41 -7.40 -29.77 5.90
CA TYR A 41 -8.10 -29.10 6.99
C TYR A 41 -9.54 -28.79 6.62
N ALA A 42 -9.80 -28.22 5.44
CA ALA A 42 -11.14 -27.91 4.97
C ALA A 42 -12.03 -29.16 4.90
N ASN A 43 -11.51 -30.28 4.38
CA ASN A 43 -12.25 -31.53 4.23
C ASN A 43 -12.57 -32.22 5.56
N ARG A 44 -11.82 -31.95 6.63
CA ARG A 44 -12.10 -32.48 7.98
C ARG A 44 -13.20 -31.72 8.71
N ASN A 45 -13.58 -30.55 8.21
CA ASN A 45 -14.55 -29.67 8.84
C ASN A 45 -15.86 -29.63 8.04
N LYS A 46 -16.99 -29.82 8.70
CA LYS A 46 -18.31 -29.75 8.05
C LYS A 46 -18.66 -28.33 7.60
N LYS A 47 -18.14 -27.33 8.32
CA LYS A 47 -18.34 -25.91 8.05
C LYS A 47 -16.97 -25.22 8.01
N LEU A 48 -16.80 -24.25 7.11
CA LEU A 48 -15.55 -23.52 6.96
C LEU A 48 -15.82 -22.01 6.92
N ALA A 49 -15.05 -21.26 7.69
CA ALA A 49 -14.99 -19.80 7.64
C ALA A 49 -13.56 -19.32 7.42
N ILE A 50 -13.43 -18.14 6.81
CA ILE A 50 -12.15 -17.44 6.67
C ILE A 50 -12.13 -16.27 7.65
N TYR A 51 -11.13 -16.21 8.53
CA TYR A 51 -10.92 -15.02 9.35
C TYR A 51 -10.07 -14.00 8.58
N GLY A 52 -10.68 -12.87 8.22
CA GLY A 52 -10.08 -11.79 7.45
C GLY A 52 -10.79 -11.59 6.11
N ALA A 53 -11.37 -10.40 5.91
CA ALA A 53 -12.05 -9.99 4.68
C ALA A 53 -11.17 -9.12 3.74
N GLY A 54 -9.86 -9.04 4.01
CA GLY A 54 -8.90 -8.30 3.18
C GLY A 54 -8.30 -9.17 2.05
N ASN A 55 -7.31 -8.63 1.33
CA ASN A 55 -6.69 -9.28 0.16
C ASN A 55 -6.28 -10.73 0.41
N VAL A 56 -5.64 -11.03 1.55
CA VAL A 56 -5.19 -12.40 1.87
C VAL A 56 -6.37 -13.36 1.99
N GLY A 57 -7.43 -12.97 2.70
CA GLY A 57 -8.62 -13.78 2.89
C GLY A 57 -9.45 -13.94 1.61
N VAL A 58 -9.58 -12.87 0.83
CA VAL A 58 -10.29 -12.90 -0.47
C VAL A 58 -9.55 -13.78 -1.48
N ALA A 59 -8.22 -13.76 -1.49
CA ALA A 59 -7.42 -14.62 -2.35
C ALA A 59 -7.52 -16.09 -1.94
N LEU A 60 -7.42 -16.38 -0.64
CA LEU A 60 -7.66 -17.71 -0.10
C LEU A 60 -9.07 -18.21 -0.48
N TYR A 61 -10.09 -17.34 -0.41
CA TYR A 61 -11.44 -17.70 -0.84
C TYR A 61 -11.50 -18.09 -2.32
N ARG A 62 -10.82 -17.35 -3.21
CA ARG A 62 -10.75 -17.70 -4.64
C ARG A 62 -10.09 -19.06 -4.85
N ASP A 63 -8.94 -19.30 -4.22
CA ASP A 63 -8.25 -20.60 -4.28
C ASP A 63 -9.17 -21.74 -3.81
N LEU A 64 -9.89 -21.55 -2.70
CA LEU A 64 -10.83 -22.56 -2.16
C LEU A 64 -12.05 -22.76 -3.08
N LYS A 65 -12.59 -21.68 -3.64
CA LYS A 65 -13.73 -21.71 -4.56
C LYS A 65 -13.38 -22.46 -5.84
N ASP A 66 -12.20 -22.22 -6.41
CA ASP A 66 -11.71 -22.89 -7.62
C ASP A 66 -11.50 -24.40 -7.39
N LEU A 67 -11.25 -24.80 -6.14
CA LEU A 67 -11.17 -26.20 -5.70
C LEU A 67 -12.53 -26.81 -5.32
N GLY A 68 -13.63 -26.05 -5.43
CA GLY A 68 -14.98 -26.51 -5.06
C GLY A 68 -15.22 -26.59 -3.54
N ILE A 69 -14.37 -25.98 -2.71
CA ILE A 69 -14.53 -25.96 -1.25
C ILE A 69 -15.44 -24.80 -0.86
N LYS A 70 -16.53 -25.11 -0.15
CA LYS A 70 -17.54 -24.12 0.26
C LYS A 70 -17.11 -23.38 1.53
N VAL A 71 -16.97 -22.06 1.43
CA VAL A 71 -16.81 -21.14 2.57
C VAL A 71 -18.18 -20.57 2.94
N GLN A 72 -18.52 -20.57 4.23
CA GLN A 72 -19.82 -20.12 4.73
C GLN A 72 -19.88 -18.62 5.02
N CYS A 73 -18.81 -18.07 5.59
CA CYS A 73 -18.71 -16.67 5.94
C CYS A 73 -17.26 -16.22 6.04
N PHE A 74 -17.06 -14.91 5.97
CA PHE A 74 -15.85 -14.24 6.42
C PHE A 74 -16.05 -13.72 7.84
N LEU A 75 -15.02 -13.80 8.66
CA LEU A 75 -15.01 -13.31 10.04
C LEU A 75 -14.08 -12.12 10.19
N VAL A 76 -14.53 -11.09 10.90
CA VAL A 76 -13.75 -9.88 11.21
C VAL A 76 -13.85 -9.53 12.69
N THR A 77 -12.88 -8.77 13.20
CA THR A 77 -12.92 -8.23 14.57
C THR A 77 -13.94 -7.12 14.71
N SER A 78 -14.21 -6.37 13.64
CA SER A 78 -15.14 -5.24 13.62
C SER A 78 -15.74 -5.09 12.23
N LEU A 79 -17.03 -4.78 12.15
CA LEU A 79 -17.73 -4.47 10.90
C LEU A 79 -17.51 -3.02 10.44
N ILE A 80 -16.92 -2.17 11.28
CA ILE A 80 -16.69 -0.76 10.93
C ILE A 80 -15.74 -0.69 9.72
N GLY A 81 -16.20 -0.03 8.66
CA GLY A 81 -15.47 0.09 7.40
C GLY A 81 -15.25 -1.24 6.64
N GLN A 82 -16.00 -2.30 6.97
CA GLN A 82 -15.94 -3.56 6.23
C GLN A 82 -17.11 -3.69 5.26
N ARG A 83 -16.88 -4.43 4.17
CA ARG A 83 -17.96 -4.90 3.30
C ARG A 83 -18.86 -5.84 4.10
N THR A 84 -20.16 -5.83 3.84
CA THR A 84 -21.12 -6.76 4.46
C THR A 84 -21.14 -8.12 3.76
N GLU A 85 -20.66 -8.19 2.52
CA GLU A 85 -20.56 -9.41 1.73
C GLU A 85 -19.38 -9.38 0.75
N ILE A 86 -18.91 -10.56 0.37
CA ILE A 86 -17.90 -10.79 -0.66
C ILE A 86 -18.39 -11.96 -1.52
N ASP A 87 -18.68 -11.71 -2.81
CA ASP A 87 -19.15 -12.74 -3.75
C ASP A 87 -20.38 -13.52 -3.22
N GLY A 88 -21.33 -12.78 -2.63
CA GLY A 88 -22.54 -13.31 -2.00
C GLY A 88 -22.31 -14.03 -0.65
N ILE A 89 -21.07 -14.06 -0.14
CA ILE A 89 -20.72 -14.62 1.17
C ILE A 89 -20.71 -13.53 2.23
N SER A 90 -21.47 -13.72 3.32
CA SER A 90 -21.58 -12.73 4.40
C SER A 90 -20.26 -12.51 5.14
N VAL A 91 -20.00 -11.25 5.49
CA VAL A 91 -18.92 -10.83 6.40
C VAL A 91 -19.54 -10.55 7.76
N LEU A 92 -19.12 -11.31 8.78
CA LEU A 92 -19.69 -11.29 10.12
C LEU A 92 -18.65 -10.86 11.14
N GLN A 93 -19.09 -10.14 12.16
CA GLN A 93 -18.26 -9.94 13.33
C GLN A 93 -18.15 -11.26 14.10
N ILE A 94 -16.95 -11.56 14.62
CA ILE A 94 -16.71 -12.85 15.30
C ILE A 94 -17.70 -13.14 16.43
N GLU A 95 -18.16 -12.12 17.16
CA GLU A 95 -19.14 -12.25 18.25
C GLU A 95 -20.58 -12.54 17.78
N GLN A 96 -20.87 -12.36 16.49
CA GLN A 96 -22.21 -12.64 15.93
C GLN A 96 -22.42 -14.13 15.62
N LEU A 97 -21.36 -14.95 15.67
CA LEU A 97 -21.46 -16.39 15.49
C LEU A 97 -22.06 -17.05 16.73
N SER A 98 -23.24 -17.64 16.58
CA SER A 98 -23.93 -18.40 17.62
C SER A 98 -23.64 -19.90 17.59
N ASP A 99 -23.19 -20.43 16.44
CA ASP A 99 -22.94 -21.86 16.22
C ASP A 99 -21.49 -22.05 15.73
N VAL A 100 -20.62 -22.44 16.66
CA VAL A 100 -19.18 -22.67 16.43
C VAL A 100 -18.82 -24.15 16.37
N ASP A 101 -19.80 -25.03 16.62
CA ASP A 101 -19.58 -26.46 16.60
C ASP A 101 -19.32 -26.91 15.16
N GLU A 102 -18.25 -27.69 14.98
CA GLU A 102 -17.83 -28.22 13.68
C GLU A 102 -17.41 -27.15 12.65
N LEU A 103 -17.23 -25.89 13.10
CA LEU A 103 -16.67 -24.80 12.31
C LEU A 103 -15.14 -24.85 12.32
N GLY A 104 -14.56 -25.07 11.14
CA GLY A 104 -13.13 -24.85 10.91
C GLY A 104 -12.87 -23.40 10.49
N ILE A 105 -11.80 -22.80 10.98
CA ILE A 105 -11.44 -21.41 10.66
C ILE A 105 -10.04 -21.37 10.05
N ILE A 106 -9.92 -20.74 8.88
CA ILE A 106 -8.64 -20.46 8.26
C ILE A 106 -8.34 -18.98 8.41
N ILE A 107 -7.23 -18.65 9.10
CA ILE A 107 -6.84 -17.25 9.34
C ILE A 107 -6.14 -16.70 8.09
N GLY A 108 -6.89 -15.93 7.29
CA GLY A 108 -6.49 -15.30 6.04
C GLY A 108 -6.09 -13.83 6.22
N VAL A 109 -5.08 -13.55 7.04
CA VAL A 109 -4.52 -12.20 7.24
C VAL A 109 -3.01 -12.18 7.10
N SER A 110 -2.40 -11.00 7.01
CA SER A 110 -0.94 -10.84 7.09
C SER A 110 -0.40 -11.29 8.45
N LEU A 111 0.85 -11.82 8.48
CA LEU A 111 1.42 -12.42 9.69
C LEU A 111 1.44 -11.51 10.91
N GLY A 112 1.67 -10.20 10.71
CA GLY A 112 1.72 -9.22 11.79
C GLY A 112 0.40 -9.11 12.60
N LYS A 113 -0.73 -9.57 12.04
CA LYS A 113 -2.04 -9.49 12.69
C LYS A 113 -2.46 -10.78 13.40
N ILE A 114 -1.73 -11.89 13.22
CA ILE A 114 -2.15 -13.23 13.67
C ILE A 114 -2.24 -13.35 15.19
N SER A 115 -1.30 -12.76 15.93
CA SER A 115 -1.24 -12.92 17.39
C SER A 115 -2.49 -12.35 18.08
N GLY A 116 -2.96 -11.16 17.67
CA GLY A 116 -4.18 -10.56 18.17
C GLY A 116 -5.43 -11.37 17.81
N ILE A 117 -5.47 -11.90 16.60
CA ILE A 117 -6.60 -12.71 16.11
C ILE A 117 -6.71 -14.03 16.89
N ARG A 118 -5.59 -14.72 17.14
CA ARG A 118 -5.59 -15.95 17.93
C ARG A 118 -6.13 -15.72 19.34
N LYS A 119 -5.72 -14.63 20.00
CA LYS A 119 -6.26 -14.26 21.32
C LYS A 119 -7.77 -14.07 21.26
N LYS A 120 -8.26 -13.39 20.22
CA LYS A 120 -9.69 -13.13 20.04
C LYS A 120 -10.50 -14.41 19.78
N LEU A 121 -10.00 -15.30 18.93
CA LEU A 121 -10.62 -16.62 18.69
C LEU A 121 -10.75 -17.43 19.97
N VAL A 122 -9.68 -17.49 20.77
CA VAL A 122 -9.68 -18.18 22.07
C VAL A 122 -10.68 -17.54 23.04
N GLN A 123 -10.76 -16.21 23.10
CA GLN A 123 -11.75 -15.50 23.93
C GLN A 123 -13.19 -15.81 23.52
N CYS A 124 -13.44 -16.07 22.24
CA CYS A 124 -14.75 -16.47 21.72
C CYS A 124 -14.97 -17.99 21.78
N GLY A 125 -14.09 -18.77 22.44
CA GLY A 125 -14.21 -20.22 22.56
C GLY A 125 -13.86 -21.01 21.30
N MET A 126 -13.32 -20.35 20.26
CA MET A 126 -12.98 -20.96 18.98
C MET A 126 -11.53 -21.48 19.01
N THR A 127 -11.36 -22.80 19.00
CA THR A 127 -10.04 -23.45 19.06
C THR A 127 -9.68 -24.22 17.80
N ASN A 128 -10.66 -24.52 16.95
CA ASN A 128 -10.47 -25.20 15.67
C ASN A 128 -10.10 -24.19 14.58
N TYR A 129 -8.81 -23.87 14.48
CA TYR A 129 -8.31 -22.97 13.44
C TYR A 129 -6.90 -23.32 12.97
N ILE A 130 -6.57 -22.92 11.74
CA ILE A 130 -5.21 -22.94 11.20
C ILE A 130 -4.79 -21.54 10.72
N THR A 131 -3.48 -21.31 10.66
CA THR A 131 -2.88 -20.07 10.12
C THR A 131 -2.09 -20.38 8.87
N LEU A 132 -2.24 -19.56 7.84
CA LEU A 132 -1.42 -19.61 6.64
C LEU A 132 0.07 -19.45 6.97
N ASN A 133 0.95 -20.15 6.23
CA ASN A 133 2.39 -19.96 6.37
C ASN A 133 2.86 -18.72 5.58
N GLN A 134 4.09 -18.26 5.86
CA GLN A 134 4.67 -17.09 5.20
C GLN A 134 4.70 -17.25 3.67
N GLU A 135 5.12 -18.42 3.16
CA GLU A 135 5.27 -18.65 1.71
C GLU A 135 3.94 -18.57 0.95
N TYR A 136 2.86 -19.09 1.51
CA TYR A 136 1.52 -19.01 0.93
C TYR A 136 0.98 -17.57 0.97
N ILE A 137 1.23 -16.85 2.07
CA ILE A 137 0.90 -15.42 2.15
C ILE A 137 1.72 -14.64 1.10
N ASP A 138 3.01 -14.92 0.95
CA ASP A 138 3.87 -14.21 -0.01
C ASP A 138 3.48 -14.48 -1.46
N THR A 139 3.01 -15.70 -1.78
CA THR A 139 2.47 -15.99 -3.12
C THR A 139 1.21 -15.19 -3.39
N ILE A 140 0.25 -15.20 -2.45
CA ILE A 140 -0.94 -14.35 -2.56
C ILE A 140 -0.53 -12.89 -2.70
N LEU A 141 0.30 -12.37 -1.79
CA LEU A 141 0.70 -10.97 -1.82
C LEU A 141 1.39 -10.61 -3.13
N ASN A 142 2.19 -11.51 -3.72
CA ASN A 142 2.81 -11.32 -5.03
C ASN A 142 1.81 -11.35 -6.20
N GLU A 143 0.74 -12.13 -6.12
CA GLU A 143 -0.36 -12.08 -7.10
C GLU A 143 -1.07 -10.71 -7.08
N PHE A 144 -1.10 -10.03 -5.94
CA PHE A 144 -1.60 -8.65 -5.83
C PHE A 144 -0.51 -7.58 -5.97
N ASN A 145 0.77 -7.97 -6.08
CA ASN A 145 1.88 -7.02 -6.10
C ASN A 145 2.08 -6.54 -7.53
N ALA A 146 1.25 -5.58 -7.97
CA ALA A 146 1.54 -4.77 -9.14
C ALA A 146 2.59 -3.70 -8.81
N PRO A 147 3.32 -3.16 -9.80
CA PRO A 147 4.10 -1.95 -9.60
C PRO A 147 3.22 -0.82 -9.07
N LYS A 148 3.80 0.09 -8.28
CA LYS A 148 3.10 1.24 -7.72
C LYS A 148 3.91 2.50 -7.97
N MET A 149 3.22 3.55 -8.42
CA MET A 149 3.79 4.88 -8.52
C MET A 149 2.95 5.85 -7.71
N GLU A 150 3.51 6.36 -6.61
CA GLU A 150 2.89 7.45 -5.86
C GLU A 150 3.30 8.80 -6.48
N ILE A 151 2.33 9.65 -6.72
CA ILE A 151 2.50 10.93 -7.41
C ILE A 151 2.60 12.03 -6.38
N THR A 152 3.73 12.71 -6.35
CA THR A 152 3.91 13.98 -5.64
C THR A 152 3.63 15.10 -6.62
N THR A 153 2.46 15.73 -6.51
CA THR A 153 2.02 16.76 -7.46
C THR A 153 2.65 18.13 -7.22
N VAL A 154 3.20 18.36 -6.02
CA VAL A 154 3.87 19.61 -5.63
C VAL A 154 4.98 19.36 -4.60
N ILE A 155 6.10 20.08 -4.70
CA ILE A 155 7.15 20.09 -3.67
C ILE A 155 6.81 21.10 -2.58
N GLY A 156 6.82 20.60 -1.34
CA GLY A 156 6.36 21.32 -0.16
C GLY A 156 4.85 21.21 0.03
N CYS A 157 4.41 21.09 1.28
CA CYS A 157 3.02 20.90 1.63
C CYS A 157 2.59 21.91 2.70
N SER A 158 1.56 22.70 2.43
CA SER A 158 1.07 23.73 3.37
C SER A 158 0.35 23.16 4.59
N VAL A 159 -0.08 21.89 4.56
CA VAL A 159 -0.63 21.20 5.73
C VAL A 159 0.42 21.09 6.85
N ASN A 160 1.71 21.05 6.48
CA ASN A 160 2.85 21.15 7.39
C ASN A 160 2.75 20.22 8.61
N CYS A 161 2.35 18.96 8.40
CA CYS A 161 2.05 18.06 9.51
C CYS A 161 3.28 17.81 10.41
N LYS A 162 3.06 17.67 11.73
CA LYS A 162 4.08 17.36 12.73
C LYS A 162 4.94 16.16 12.34
N TYR A 163 4.31 15.08 11.88
CA TYR A 163 4.98 13.82 11.53
C TYR A 163 5.23 13.66 10.01
N CYS A 164 5.52 14.76 9.31
CA CYS A 164 5.89 14.73 7.90
C CYS A 164 7.32 15.31 7.71
N PRO A 165 8.27 14.58 7.11
CA PRO A 165 9.64 15.08 6.88
C PRO A 165 9.75 16.16 5.78
N GLN A 166 8.77 17.06 5.65
CA GLN A 166 8.70 18.08 4.61
C GLN A 166 9.93 18.98 4.56
N LYS A 167 10.44 19.40 5.73
CA LYS A 167 11.63 20.26 5.80
C LYS A 167 12.84 19.58 5.18
N LEU A 168 13.02 18.29 5.43
CA LEU A 168 14.11 17.51 4.87
C LEU A 168 13.95 17.35 3.35
N LEU A 169 12.76 16.94 2.89
CA LEU A 169 12.50 16.78 1.46
C LEU A 169 12.73 18.07 0.69
N THR A 170 12.12 19.16 1.13
CA THR A 170 12.29 20.47 0.48
C THR A 170 13.76 20.90 0.48
N ALA A 171 14.47 20.77 1.60
CA ALA A 171 15.89 21.09 1.66
C ALA A 171 16.73 20.27 0.66
N GLN A 172 16.49 18.97 0.54
CA GLN A 172 17.23 18.11 -0.39
C GLN A 172 16.84 18.36 -1.85
N TYR A 173 15.55 18.58 -2.12
CA TYR A 173 15.04 18.82 -3.46
C TYR A 173 15.69 20.06 -4.09
N TRP A 174 15.76 21.17 -3.36
CA TRP A 174 16.31 22.44 -3.83
C TRP A 174 17.84 22.56 -3.70
N ARG A 175 18.52 21.54 -3.15
CA ARG A 175 19.93 21.62 -2.76
C ARG A 175 20.85 21.85 -3.95
N GLN A 176 20.65 21.10 -5.02
CA GLN A 176 21.51 21.15 -6.21
C GLN A 176 21.03 22.17 -7.24
N ASP A 177 19.72 22.34 -7.36
CA ASP A 177 19.11 23.28 -8.29
C ASP A 177 17.86 23.91 -7.65
N LYS A 178 17.88 25.24 -7.52
CA LYS A 178 16.77 26.02 -6.95
C LYS A 178 15.66 26.30 -7.97
N ASN A 179 15.88 26.01 -9.25
CA ASN A 179 14.94 26.25 -10.34
C ASN A 179 14.19 24.99 -10.79
N ARG A 180 14.35 23.87 -10.06
CA ARG A 180 13.61 22.64 -10.32
C ARG A 180 12.09 22.88 -10.34
N VAL A 181 11.38 22.03 -11.07
CA VAL A 181 9.92 22.15 -11.20
C VAL A 181 9.26 21.93 -9.84
N ARG A 182 8.65 22.97 -9.27
CA ARG A 182 7.95 22.86 -7.98
C ARG A 182 6.63 22.11 -8.11
N GLU A 183 5.87 22.38 -9.16
CA GLU A 183 4.48 21.93 -9.33
C GLU A 183 4.36 21.16 -10.64
N MET A 184 3.84 19.93 -10.55
CA MET A 184 3.75 19.03 -11.70
C MET A 184 2.72 19.58 -12.69
N SER A 185 3.09 19.74 -13.96
CA SER A 185 2.10 20.07 -14.99
C SER A 185 1.34 18.82 -15.44
N LEU A 186 0.11 19.00 -15.92
CA LEU A 186 -0.65 17.88 -16.51
C LEU A 186 0.12 17.23 -17.67
N GLN A 187 0.83 18.01 -18.49
CA GLN A 187 1.63 17.50 -19.59
C GLN A 187 2.80 16.63 -19.11
N ALA A 188 3.54 17.08 -18.08
CA ALA A 188 4.63 16.33 -17.49
C ALA A 188 4.11 15.02 -16.88
N PHE A 189 2.99 15.08 -16.15
CA PHE A 189 2.31 13.91 -15.61
C PHE A 189 1.94 12.91 -16.71
N GLN A 190 1.28 13.36 -17.77
CA GLN A 190 0.89 12.51 -18.91
C GLN A 190 2.10 11.86 -19.58
N GLY A 191 3.18 12.63 -19.77
CA GLY A 191 4.43 12.14 -20.34
C GLY A 191 5.08 11.03 -19.50
N CYS A 192 5.14 11.22 -18.18
CA CYS A 192 5.66 10.20 -17.26
C CYS A 192 4.74 8.98 -17.20
N LEU A 193 3.43 9.21 -17.08
CA LEU A 193 2.44 8.13 -16.92
C LEU A 193 2.43 7.20 -18.13
N ASN A 194 2.56 7.74 -19.35
CA ASN A 194 2.58 6.95 -20.58
C ASN A 194 3.79 5.99 -20.70
N LYS A 195 4.81 6.13 -19.84
CA LYS A 195 5.97 5.24 -19.79
C LYS A 195 5.81 4.10 -18.78
N LEU A 196 4.78 4.13 -17.95
CA LEU A 196 4.57 3.11 -16.91
C LEU A 196 3.87 1.86 -17.48
N PRO A 197 4.19 0.65 -16.99
CA PRO A 197 3.46 -0.58 -17.31
C PRO A 197 1.96 -0.42 -17.04
N SER A 198 1.09 -0.96 -17.89
CA SER A 198 -0.35 -0.72 -17.83
C SER A 198 -1.04 -1.25 -16.57
N ASP A 199 -0.42 -2.19 -15.87
CA ASP A 199 -0.92 -2.79 -14.63
C ASP A 199 -0.49 -2.01 -13.35
N THR A 200 0.34 -0.98 -13.51
CA THR A 200 0.81 -0.12 -12.41
C THR A 200 -0.37 0.51 -11.67
N GLN A 201 -0.32 0.52 -10.35
CA GLN A 201 -1.26 1.28 -9.53
C GLN A 201 -0.74 2.70 -9.32
N ILE A 202 -1.61 3.70 -9.52
CA ILE A 202 -1.26 5.12 -9.42
C ILE A 202 -1.88 5.66 -8.14
N TYR A 203 -1.05 6.16 -7.23
CA TYR A 203 -1.53 6.71 -5.97
C TYR A 203 -1.25 8.21 -5.90
N PHE A 204 -2.29 9.02 -5.75
CA PHE A 204 -2.15 10.42 -5.36
C PHE A 204 -1.99 10.46 -3.84
N ALA A 205 -0.81 10.02 -3.38
CA ALA A 205 -0.47 9.76 -1.99
C ALA A 205 1.00 10.02 -1.65
N GLY A 206 1.73 10.70 -2.56
CA GLY A 206 3.18 10.85 -2.48
C GLY A 206 3.64 11.72 -1.30
N MET A 207 4.61 12.58 -1.53
CA MET A 207 5.21 13.37 -0.46
C MET A 207 4.54 14.74 -0.27
N SER A 208 3.27 14.91 -0.64
CA SER A 208 2.51 16.16 -0.46
C SER A 208 1.00 15.92 -0.51
N GLU A 209 0.21 16.89 -0.05
CA GLU A 209 -1.22 16.94 -0.38
C GLU A 209 -1.39 17.15 -1.89
N ALA A 210 -2.06 16.22 -2.56
CA ALA A 210 -2.13 16.19 -4.01
C ALA A 210 -2.94 17.37 -4.58
N PHE A 211 -4.03 17.77 -3.90
CA PHE A 211 -4.92 18.83 -4.36
C PHE A 211 -4.40 20.26 -4.13
N LEU A 212 -3.21 20.41 -3.54
CA LEU A 212 -2.49 21.69 -3.60
C LEU A 212 -2.06 22.03 -5.04
N ASN A 213 -2.02 21.05 -5.93
CA ASN A 213 -1.90 21.25 -7.37
C ASN A 213 -3.29 21.29 -8.02
N LYS A 214 -3.64 22.43 -8.62
CA LYS A 214 -4.96 22.65 -9.23
C LYS A 214 -5.27 21.70 -10.40
N ALA A 215 -4.24 21.14 -11.05
CA ALA A 215 -4.41 20.18 -12.12
C ALA A 215 -4.62 18.73 -11.62
N CYS A 216 -4.59 18.48 -10.31
CA CYS A 216 -4.67 17.13 -9.74
C CYS A 216 -5.94 16.37 -10.18
N ILE A 217 -7.11 17.03 -10.21
CA ILE A 217 -8.35 16.38 -10.63
C ILE A 217 -8.29 15.91 -12.10
N ASP A 218 -7.60 16.67 -12.96
CA ASP A 218 -7.39 16.31 -14.36
C ASP A 218 -6.37 15.18 -14.52
N MET A 219 -5.35 15.15 -13.67
CA MET A 219 -4.38 14.05 -13.60
C MET A 219 -5.07 12.73 -13.20
N ILE A 220 -5.91 12.76 -12.16
CA ILE A 220 -6.72 11.61 -11.72
C ILE A 220 -7.58 11.12 -12.89
N ARG A 221 -8.34 12.03 -13.52
CA ARG A 221 -9.21 11.69 -14.66
C ARG A 221 -8.42 11.08 -15.81
N TYR A 222 -7.23 11.61 -16.11
CA TYR A 222 -6.38 11.07 -17.17
C TYR A 222 -5.88 9.66 -16.85
N ALA A 223 -5.43 9.41 -15.62
CA ALA A 223 -4.95 8.08 -15.22
C ALA A 223 -6.06 7.02 -15.34
N ILE A 224 -7.26 7.33 -14.87
CA ILE A 224 -8.43 6.45 -15.00
C ILE A 224 -8.77 6.21 -16.47
N LYS A 225 -8.80 7.27 -17.30
CA LYS A 225 -9.06 7.16 -18.74
C LYS A 225 -8.04 6.26 -19.46
N LYS A 226 -6.81 6.20 -18.96
CA LYS A 226 -5.76 5.32 -19.48
C LYS A 226 -5.88 3.87 -18.99
N GLY A 227 -6.84 3.57 -18.12
CA GLY A 227 -7.08 2.23 -17.58
C GLY A 227 -6.26 1.90 -16.33
N TYR A 228 -5.56 2.87 -15.75
CA TYR A 228 -4.84 2.65 -14.50
C TYR A 228 -5.81 2.54 -13.32
N ARG A 229 -5.43 1.71 -12.34
CA ARG A 229 -6.09 1.67 -11.03
C ARG A 229 -5.58 2.83 -10.20
N VAL A 230 -6.50 3.68 -9.72
CA VAL A 230 -6.14 4.93 -9.04
C VAL A 230 -6.58 4.92 -7.59
N GLY A 231 -5.65 5.20 -6.69
CA GLY A 231 -5.93 5.48 -5.28
C GLY A 231 -5.64 6.95 -4.94
N VAL A 232 -6.40 7.52 -4.00
CA VAL A 232 -6.25 8.91 -3.55
C VAL A 232 -6.14 8.97 -2.04
N TYR A 233 -5.10 9.64 -1.53
CA TYR A 233 -4.87 9.84 -0.10
C TYR A 233 -4.81 11.34 0.12
N THR A 234 -5.76 11.87 0.87
CA THR A 234 -5.95 13.33 0.92
C THR A 234 -6.39 13.81 2.28
N THR A 235 -5.91 14.99 2.65
CA THR A 235 -6.40 15.85 3.73
C THR A 235 -7.54 16.76 3.29
N CYS A 236 -7.93 16.70 2.01
CA CYS A 236 -8.84 17.62 1.32
C CYS A 236 -8.37 19.08 1.23
N VAL A 237 -7.16 19.41 1.69
CA VAL A 237 -6.65 20.79 1.57
C VAL A 237 -6.39 21.12 0.09
N GLY A 238 -7.09 22.13 -0.42
CA GLY A 238 -7.06 22.51 -1.84
C GLY A 238 -8.09 21.78 -2.72
N LEU A 239 -8.78 20.78 -2.19
CA LEU A 239 -9.88 20.12 -2.90
C LEU A 239 -11.13 20.99 -2.84
N SER A 240 -11.49 21.62 -3.95
CA SER A 240 -12.70 22.45 -4.04
C SER A 240 -13.97 21.57 -3.99
N LEU A 241 -15.10 22.16 -3.59
CA LEU A 241 -16.38 21.45 -3.63
C LEU A 241 -16.75 21.01 -5.06
N SER A 242 -16.36 21.78 -6.08
CA SER A 242 -16.60 21.45 -7.49
C SER A 242 -15.78 20.23 -7.93
N ASP A 243 -14.51 20.16 -7.52
CA ASP A 243 -13.65 19.02 -7.86
C ASP A 243 -14.05 17.78 -7.05
N CYS A 244 -14.49 17.95 -5.80
CA CYS A 244 -15.03 16.86 -5.00
C CYS A 244 -16.26 16.22 -5.68
N LYS A 245 -17.18 17.04 -6.22
CA LYS A 245 -18.33 16.55 -7.00
C LYS A 245 -17.90 15.73 -8.22
N GLN A 246 -16.79 16.08 -8.86
CA GLN A 246 -16.26 15.28 -9.96
C GLN A 246 -15.62 13.99 -9.44
N LEU A 247 -14.82 14.08 -8.38
CA LEU A 247 -14.07 12.97 -7.80
C LEU A 247 -14.98 11.83 -7.35
N ILE A 248 -16.10 12.12 -6.67
CA ILE A 248 -17.03 11.09 -6.18
C ILE A 248 -17.72 10.29 -7.29
N ASN A 249 -17.66 10.77 -8.53
CA ASN A 249 -18.19 10.08 -9.71
C ASN A 249 -17.10 9.33 -10.50
N MET A 250 -15.87 9.27 -9.98
CA MET A 250 -14.76 8.56 -10.61
C MET A 250 -14.59 7.14 -10.02
N PRO A 251 -14.24 6.13 -10.84
CA PRO A 251 -14.04 4.76 -10.38
C PRO A 251 -12.67 4.59 -9.71
N LEU A 252 -12.51 5.14 -8.51
CA LEU A 252 -11.30 4.99 -7.71
C LEU A 252 -11.19 3.56 -7.15
N GLU A 253 -9.98 2.99 -7.19
CA GLU A 253 -9.66 1.74 -6.49
C GLU A 253 -9.75 1.96 -4.98
N SER A 254 -9.16 3.06 -4.49
CA SER A 254 -9.22 3.43 -3.07
C SER A 254 -9.23 4.93 -2.82
N LEU A 255 -9.84 5.33 -1.70
CA LEU A 255 -9.70 6.66 -1.13
C LEU A 255 -9.46 6.59 0.39
N ILE A 256 -8.37 7.20 0.84
CA ILE A 256 -7.98 7.29 2.24
C ILE A 256 -8.06 8.76 2.67
N LEU A 257 -8.88 9.04 3.68
CA LEU A 257 -9.10 10.40 4.17
C LEU A 257 -8.24 10.68 5.40
N HIS A 258 -7.32 11.64 5.30
CA HIS A 258 -6.54 12.13 6.41
C HIS A 258 -7.31 13.26 7.11
N VAL A 259 -7.67 13.08 8.37
CA VAL A 259 -8.62 13.93 9.10
C VAL A 259 -7.93 14.71 10.21
N PRO A 260 -8.47 15.88 10.62
CA PRO A 260 -7.92 16.66 11.71
C PRO A 260 -8.00 15.90 13.04
N ASP A 261 -7.02 16.18 13.89
CA ASP A 261 -6.92 15.66 15.24
C ASP A 261 -7.00 16.79 16.28
N GLU A 262 -7.27 16.43 17.53
CA GLU A 262 -7.43 17.37 18.66
C GLU A 262 -6.17 18.20 18.96
N HIS A 263 -5.00 17.75 18.49
CA HIS A 263 -3.73 18.42 18.74
C HIS A 263 -3.28 19.30 17.56
N ASP A 264 -4.07 19.37 16.49
CA ASP A 264 -3.74 20.09 15.25
C ASP A 264 -2.38 19.65 14.67
N TYR A 265 -2.06 18.35 14.74
CA TYR A 265 -0.77 17.86 14.22
C TYR A 265 -0.70 17.92 12.70
N ALA A 266 -1.80 17.65 12.00
CA ALA A 266 -1.97 18.06 10.61
C ALA A 266 -2.72 19.40 10.61
N HIS A 267 -2.05 20.50 10.26
CA HIS A 267 -2.61 21.86 10.28
C HIS A 267 -3.62 22.07 9.13
N ILE A 268 -4.72 21.33 9.17
CA ILE A 268 -5.78 21.32 8.16
C ILE A 268 -6.70 22.52 8.41
N PRO A 269 -6.86 23.45 7.46
CA PRO A 269 -7.81 24.55 7.61
C PRO A 269 -9.25 24.04 7.53
N MET A 270 -9.93 24.03 8.67
CA MET A 270 -11.27 23.45 8.84
C MET A 270 -12.41 24.43 8.49
N SER A 271 -12.37 25.03 7.29
CA SER A 271 -13.41 25.94 6.79
C SER A 271 -14.77 25.25 6.58
N ASP A 272 -15.83 26.02 6.35
CA ASP A 272 -17.15 25.46 6.03
C ASP A 272 -17.12 24.65 4.72
N GLU A 273 -16.31 25.07 3.74
CA GLU A 273 -16.11 24.31 2.50
C GLU A 273 -15.40 22.98 2.78
N TYR A 274 -14.37 22.97 3.63
CA TYR A 274 -13.68 21.74 4.04
C TYR A 274 -14.68 20.73 4.62
N TRP A 275 -15.53 21.15 5.56
CA TRP A 275 -16.53 20.25 6.15
C TRP A 275 -17.58 19.79 5.13
N SER A 276 -17.96 20.64 4.18
CA SER A 276 -18.87 20.28 3.09
C SER A 276 -18.26 19.21 2.18
N VAL A 277 -16.96 19.31 1.88
CA VAL A 277 -16.21 18.30 1.12
C VAL A 277 -16.13 16.98 1.89
N VAL A 278 -15.77 17.02 3.16
CA VAL A 278 -15.70 15.82 4.02
C VAL A 278 -17.05 15.12 4.11
N GLU A 279 -18.14 15.87 4.34
CA GLU A 279 -19.48 15.30 4.39
C GLU A 279 -19.90 14.67 3.05
N MET A 280 -19.56 15.32 1.93
CA MET A 280 -19.81 14.77 0.59
C MET A 280 -19.07 13.45 0.37
N LEU A 281 -17.80 13.36 0.74
CA LEU A 281 -17.01 12.13 0.63
C LEU A 281 -17.57 11.01 1.50
N LEU A 282 -17.93 11.29 2.76
CA LEU A 282 -18.46 10.30 3.69
C LEU A 282 -19.84 9.75 3.31
N ASN A 283 -20.64 10.52 2.56
CA ASN A 283 -21.97 10.11 2.10
C ASN A 283 -21.95 9.47 0.71
N ALA A 284 -20.83 9.57 -0.03
CA ALA A 284 -20.70 8.97 -1.35
C ALA A 284 -20.46 7.44 -1.26
N THR A 285 -20.86 6.75 -2.32
CA THR A 285 -20.63 5.31 -2.51
C THR A 285 -19.96 5.04 -3.86
N LYS A 286 -19.18 3.97 -3.93
CA LYS A 286 -18.69 3.41 -5.20
C LYS A 286 -19.83 2.74 -5.95
N GLU A 287 -19.58 2.39 -7.22
CA GLU A 287 -20.56 1.69 -8.07
C GLU A 287 -21.03 0.36 -7.49
N ASP A 288 -20.16 -0.34 -6.73
CA ASP A 288 -20.48 -1.60 -6.07
C ASP A 288 -21.27 -1.42 -4.76
N GLY A 289 -21.69 -0.20 -4.43
CA GLY A 289 -22.46 0.13 -3.23
C GLY A 289 -21.62 0.25 -1.96
N THR A 290 -20.31 0.01 -2.00
CA THR A 290 -19.43 0.25 -0.86
C THR A 290 -19.18 1.74 -0.64
N TYR A 291 -18.74 2.12 0.57
CA TYR A 291 -18.42 3.52 0.84
C TYR A 291 -17.31 4.04 -0.08
N PHE A 292 -17.42 5.31 -0.48
CA PHE A 292 -16.41 5.94 -1.32
C PHE A 292 -15.07 6.11 -0.59
N VAL A 293 -15.13 6.47 0.70
CA VAL A 293 -13.96 6.50 1.60
C VAL A 293 -13.73 5.09 2.15
N ASP A 294 -12.57 4.50 1.89
CA ASP A 294 -12.24 3.14 2.36
C ASP A 294 -11.75 3.13 3.82
N SER A 295 -10.96 4.14 4.19
CA SER A 295 -10.54 4.34 5.58
C SER A 295 -10.17 5.79 5.85
N CYS A 296 -10.09 6.12 7.14
CA CYS A 296 -9.61 7.40 7.60
C CYS A 296 -8.33 7.22 8.42
N SER A 297 -7.47 8.24 8.43
CA SER A 297 -6.32 8.30 9.34
C SER A 297 -6.15 9.68 9.96
N CYS A 298 -5.50 9.76 11.12
CA CYS A 298 -5.11 11.03 11.74
C CYS A 298 -3.78 10.86 12.48
N GLN A 299 -3.18 11.97 12.91
CA GLN A 299 -1.87 11.95 13.60
C GLN A 299 -1.99 11.86 15.13
N GLY A 300 -3.21 11.88 15.66
CA GLY A 300 -3.48 11.86 17.10
C GLY A 300 -4.86 11.30 17.39
N ILE A 301 -5.62 12.00 18.23
CA ILE A 301 -7.02 11.68 18.54
C ILE A 301 -7.90 12.41 17.51
N PRO A 302 -8.74 11.71 16.72
CA PRO A 302 -9.55 12.36 15.70
C PRO A 302 -10.53 13.36 16.32
N LEU A 303 -10.70 14.51 15.67
CA LEU A 303 -11.54 15.58 16.18
C LEU A 303 -12.99 15.12 16.40
N LYS A 304 -13.59 15.48 17.54
CA LYS A 304 -14.99 15.13 17.87
C LYS A 304 -15.98 15.47 16.75
N LYS A 305 -15.87 16.65 16.15
CA LYS A 305 -16.72 17.08 15.02
C LYS A 305 -16.64 16.13 13.83
N PHE A 306 -15.44 15.64 13.50
CA PHE A 306 -15.28 14.64 12.44
C PHE A 306 -15.97 13.33 12.83
N MET A 307 -15.80 12.87 14.08
CA MET A 307 -16.42 11.63 14.55
C MET A 307 -17.95 11.69 14.52
N GLU A 308 -18.54 12.84 14.86
CA GLU A 308 -19.98 13.11 14.76
C GLU A 308 -20.49 13.05 13.31
N LEU A 309 -19.73 13.61 12.35
CA LEU A 309 -20.05 13.53 10.92
C LEU A 309 -19.90 12.10 10.38
N ASN A 310 -18.86 11.39 10.79
CA ASN A 310 -18.57 10.02 10.38
C ASN A 310 -19.63 9.02 10.86
N ARG A 311 -20.26 9.23 12.03
CA ARG A 311 -21.32 8.36 12.60
C ARG A 311 -20.93 6.88 12.66
N GLY A 312 -19.64 6.59 12.86
CA GLY A 312 -19.12 5.22 12.89
C GLY A 312 -19.13 4.48 11.55
N ARG A 313 -19.32 5.16 10.41
CA ARG A 313 -19.29 4.54 9.08
C ARG A 313 -17.89 4.02 8.74
N ILE A 314 -16.89 4.88 8.91
CA ILE A 314 -15.51 4.62 8.51
C ILE A 314 -14.61 4.52 9.74
N ARG A 315 -13.66 3.57 9.72
CA ARG A 315 -12.67 3.45 10.79
C ARG A 315 -11.61 4.54 10.65
N VAL A 316 -11.25 5.17 11.77
CA VAL A 316 -10.10 6.09 11.85
C VAL A 316 -8.94 5.36 12.51
N GLU A 317 -7.79 5.29 11.83
CA GLU A 317 -6.56 4.69 12.34
C GLU A 317 -5.50 5.77 12.62
N SER A 318 -4.65 5.52 13.60
CA SER A 318 -3.44 6.31 13.80
C SER A 318 -2.26 5.34 13.78
N TYR A 319 -1.45 5.47 12.73
CA TYR A 319 -0.25 4.67 12.54
C TYR A 319 0.84 5.59 12.00
N LEU A 320 1.81 5.89 12.84
CA LEU A 320 2.89 6.81 12.54
C LEU A 320 4.20 6.05 12.60
N HIS A 321 5.11 6.39 11.69
CA HIS A 321 6.43 5.79 11.63
C HIS A 321 7.47 6.87 11.36
N ASP A 322 8.69 6.65 11.83
CA ASP A 322 9.81 7.61 11.78
C ASP A 322 10.36 7.87 10.37
N ARG A 323 9.72 7.29 9.35
CA ARG A 323 10.11 7.36 7.95
C ARG A 323 11.54 6.84 7.72
N ALA A 324 11.89 5.71 8.33
CA ALA A 324 13.22 5.11 8.27
C ALA A 324 14.32 6.06 8.79
N GLY A 325 14.01 6.73 9.91
CA GLY A 325 14.88 7.72 10.57
C GLY A 325 14.94 9.09 9.90
N ASN A 326 14.00 9.45 9.02
CA ASN A 326 13.88 10.81 8.49
C ASN A 326 13.13 11.76 9.44
N LEU A 327 12.47 11.22 10.46
CA LEU A 327 11.97 11.94 11.64
C LEU A 327 12.80 11.56 12.86
N GLU A 328 12.91 12.49 13.81
CA GLU A 328 13.60 12.22 15.07
C GLU A 328 12.81 11.18 15.89
N SER A 329 13.45 10.07 16.22
CA SER A 329 12.83 8.89 16.85
C SER A 329 12.55 9.05 18.36
N GLN A 330 12.61 10.26 18.91
CA GLN A 330 12.40 10.51 20.34
C GLN A 330 10.91 10.72 20.71
N ASP A 331 10.03 10.82 19.72
CA ASP A 331 8.58 10.83 19.95
C ASP A 331 8.07 9.37 20.03
N GLU A 332 7.63 8.94 21.21
CA GLU A 332 7.15 7.57 21.47
C GLU A 332 5.95 7.16 20.59
N ASN A 333 5.29 8.12 19.93
CA ASN A 333 4.20 7.82 19.00
C ASN A 333 4.68 7.36 17.62
N LEU A 334 5.98 7.51 17.31
CA LEU A 334 6.56 7.05 16.06
C LEU A 334 7.00 5.60 16.17
N GLU A 335 6.48 4.73 15.31
CA GLU A 335 7.09 3.43 15.09
C GLU A 335 8.45 3.61 14.41
N SER A 336 9.49 3.17 15.09
CA SER A 336 10.87 3.16 14.59
C SER A 336 11.44 1.76 14.67
N CYS A 337 12.48 1.52 13.89
CA CYS A 337 13.22 0.26 13.91
C CYS A 337 14.69 0.55 14.19
N ASP A 338 15.30 -0.24 15.08
CA ASP A 338 16.76 -0.29 15.21
C ASP A 338 17.42 -0.73 13.91
N TYR A 339 18.74 -0.58 13.82
CA TYR A 339 19.47 -1.02 12.65
C TYR A 339 19.29 -2.53 12.38
N VAL A 340 18.78 -2.87 11.19
CA VAL A 340 18.53 -4.25 10.76
C VAL A 340 19.79 -4.85 10.10
N ASN A 341 20.51 -5.66 10.88
CA ASN A 341 21.71 -6.38 10.45
C ASN A 341 21.43 -7.59 9.53
N GLY A 342 22.45 -8.01 8.77
CA GLY A 342 22.40 -9.14 7.84
C GLY A 342 21.61 -8.87 6.56
N PRO A 343 21.39 -9.87 5.70
CA PRO A 343 20.57 -9.71 4.50
C PRO A 343 19.11 -9.37 4.85
N ILE A 344 18.55 -8.38 4.16
CA ILE A 344 17.16 -7.92 4.33
C ILE A 344 16.43 -7.89 2.99
N TYR A 345 15.10 -7.86 3.05
CA TYR A 345 14.23 -7.52 1.92
C TYR A 345 13.15 -6.54 2.36
N CYS A 346 12.55 -5.83 1.39
CA CYS A 346 11.43 -4.94 1.66
C CYS A 346 10.12 -5.72 1.70
N TYR A 347 9.35 -5.59 2.79
CA TYR A 347 8.04 -6.23 2.91
C TYR A 347 7.05 -5.83 1.81
N HIS A 348 7.11 -4.58 1.32
CA HIS A 348 6.15 -4.06 0.34
C HIS A 348 6.51 -4.42 -1.11
N SER A 349 7.77 -4.21 -1.51
CA SER A 349 8.19 -4.33 -2.92
C SER A 349 9.19 -5.46 -3.18
N GLY A 350 9.57 -6.22 -2.15
CA GLY A 350 10.51 -7.34 -2.26
C GLY A 350 11.82 -6.93 -2.94
N ASP A 351 12.31 -7.79 -3.83
CA ASP A 351 13.51 -7.52 -4.64
C ASP A 351 13.24 -6.64 -5.87
N ARG A 352 11.96 -6.46 -6.25
CA ARG A 352 11.58 -5.68 -7.43
C ARG A 352 11.82 -4.20 -7.19
N LEU A 353 11.51 -3.73 -5.98
CA LEU A 353 11.66 -2.34 -5.55
C LEU A 353 10.88 -1.37 -6.43
N ASP A 354 9.67 -1.77 -6.83
CA ASP A 354 8.78 -1.14 -7.81
C ASP A 354 7.62 -0.36 -7.17
N HIS A 355 7.78 0.05 -5.90
CA HIS A 355 6.84 0.92 -5.19
C HIS A 355 7.52 2.27 -5.00
N ASN A 356 7.46 3.09 -6.04
CA ASN A 356 8.29 4.28 -6.18
C ASN A 356 7.48 5.58 -6.08
N ILE A 357 8.19 6.69 -5.97
CA ILE A 357 7.60 8.03 -5.88
C ILE A 357 8.02 8.84 -7.09
N LEU A 358 7.06 9.43 -7.80
CA LEU A 358 7.31 10.40 -8.87
C LEU A 358 7.21 11.82 -8.32
N LEU A 359 8.28 12.61 -8.49
CA LEU A 359 8.32 14.03 -8.15
C LEU A 359 7.93 14.91 -9.35
N PRO A 360 7.58 16.20 -9.13
CA PRO A 360 7.11 17.10 -10.18
C PRO A 360 8.02 17.29 -11.40
N ASP A 361 9.33 17.14 -11.23
CA ASP A 361 10.32 17.27 -12.32
C ASP A 361 10.67 15.93 -12.99
N GLY A 362 9.86 14.90 -12.77
CA GLY A 362 10.07 13.57 -13.33
C GLY A 362 10.99 12.67 -12.51
N THR A 363 11.69 13.20 -11.50
CA THR A 363 12.57 12.39 -10.63
C THR A 363 11.78 11.26 -9.98
N VAL A 364 12.32 10.05 -10.05
CA VAL A 364 11.77 8.88 -9.36
C VAL A 364 12.63 8.56 -8.14
N LEU A 365 12.01 8.51 -6.97
CA LEU A 365 12.65 8.07 -5.72
C LEU A 365 12.33 6.59 -5.43
N LEU A 366 13.21 5.96 -4.65
CA LEU A 366 13.07 4.55 -4.27
C LEU A 366 11.71 4.21 -3.64
N CYS A 367 11.25 4.96 -2.63
CA CYS A 367 9.95 4.71 -1.99
C CYS A 367 9.49 5.88 -1.09
N CYS A 368 8.30 5.74 -0.49
CA CYS A 368 7.67 6.73 0.40
C CYS A 368 8.41 6.98 1.73
N MET A 369 9.50 6.26 2.00
CA MET A 369 10.41 6.54 3.13
C MET A 369 11.53 7.50 2.75
N ASP A 370 11.85 7.68 1.47
CA ASP A 370 13.07 8.38 1.03
C ASP A 370 12.92 9.91 0.95
N TYR A 371 12.39 10.53 2.01
CA TYR A 371 12.23 12.00 2.07
C TYR A 371 13.56 12.72 1.98
N GLY A 372 14.64 12.12 2.47
CA GLY A 372 16.01 12.63 2.32
C GLY A 372 16.56 12.55 0.89
N MET A 373 15.80 12.05 -0.09
CA MET A 373 16.23 11.85 -1.48
C MET A 373 17.60 11.15 -1.55
N ARG A 374 17.82 10.14 -0.71
CA ARG A 374 19.09 9.40 -0.66
C ARG A 374 19.22 8.44 -1.85
N HIS A 375 18.10 8.04 -2.43
CA HIS A 375 18.03 7.08 -3.53
C HIS A 375 17.12 7.58 -4.67
N PRO A 376 17.48 8.67 -5.38
CA PRO A 376 16.89 8.94 -6.69
C PRO A 376 17.33 7.84 -7.66
N ILE A 377 16.37 7.11 -8.23
CA ILE A 377 16.63 5.92 -9.04
C ILE A 377 16.59 6.20 -10.55
N GLY A 378 16.09 7.36 -10.96
CA GLY A 378 16.08 7.85 -12.34
C GLY A 378 15.13 9.02 -12.54
N ASN A 379 14.82 9.36 -13.79
CA ASN A 379 13.88 10.43 -14.13
C ASN A 379 12.96 10.00 -15.30
N LEU A 380 11.63 9.97 -15.09
CA LEU A 380 10.66 9.56 -16.11
C LEU A 380 10.41 10.60 -17.22
N ILE A 381 10.98 11.80 -17.16
CA ILE A 381 11.05 12.68 -18.34
C ILE A 381 12.15 12.20 -19.28
N GLU A 382 13.29 11.78 -18.73
CA GLU A 382 14.51 11.45 -19.49
C GLU A 382 14.62 9.96 -19.85
N ASN A 383 14.18 9.07 -18.96
CA ASN A 383 14.36 7.63 -19.06
C ASN A 383 13.04 6.92 -19.39
N THR A 384 13.12 5.67 -19.87
CA THR A 384 11.98 4.73 -19.81
C THR A 384 11.85 4.13 -18.42
N TYR A 385 10.71 3.52 -18.12
CA TYR A 385 10.53 2.83 -16.83
C TYR A 385 11.51 1.67 -16.66
N GLU A 386 11.74 0.89 -17.72
CA GLU A 386 12.65 -0.26 -17.73
C GLU A 386 14.10 0.18 -17.47
N GLU A 387 14.55 1.29 -18.08
CA GLU A 387 15.89 1.85 -17.84
C GLU A 387 16.11 2.21 -16.37
N ILE A 388 15.08 2.72 -15.69
CA ILE A 388 15.11 3.01 -14.25
C ILE A 388 15.18 1.71 -13.44
N MET A 389 14.31 0.74 -13.75
CA MET A 389 14.18 -0.49 -12.99
C MET A 389 15.37 -1.46 -13.15
N GLU A 390 16.03 -1.41 -14.29
CA GLU A 390 17.25 -2.17 -14.61
C GLU A 390 18.53 -1.34 -14.44
N GLY A 391 18.37 -0.07 -14.03
CA GLY A 391 19.44 0.89 -13.88
C GLY A 391 20.47 0.52 -12.81
N LYS A 392 21.64 1.12 -12.91
CA LYS A 392 22.77 0.88 -11.99
C LYS A 392 22.38 1.14 -10.52
N VAL A 393 21.67 2.24 -10.26
CA VAL A 393 21.31 2.65 -8.88
C VAL A 393 20.45 1.59 -8.20
N LEU A 394 19.37 1.14 -8.86
CA LEU A 394 18.47 0.15 -8.27
C LEU A 394 19.16 -1.22 -8.11
N ASN A 395 20.01 -1.61 -9.05
CA ASN A 395 20.82 -2.81 -8.92
C ASN A 395 21.84 -2.74 -7.77
N ASP A 396 22.44 -1.58 -7.52
CA ASP A 396 23.33 -1.38 -6.38
C ASP A 396 22.55 -1.43 -5.05
N ILE A 397 21.31 -0.92 -5.02
CA ILE A 397 20.42 -1.05 -3.86
C ILE A 397 20.07 -2.53 -3.61
N ARG A 398 19.73 -3.29 -4.66
CA ARG A 398 19.45 -4.75 -4.55
C ARG A 398 20.65 -5.52 -3.96
N LYS A 399 21.87 -5.12 -4.30
CA LYS A 399 23.10 -5.68 -3.70
C LYS A 399 23.25 -5.23 -2.25
N ALA A 400 23.05 -3.94 -1.97
CA ALA A 400 23.15 -3.37 -0.63
C ALA A 400 22.14 -3.97 0.37
N LEU A 401 20.96 -4.40 -0.08
CA LEU A 401 20.00 -5.15 0.74
C LEU A 401 20.59 -6.48 1.26
N LYS A 402 21.50 -7.10 0.50
CA LYS A 402 22.15 -8.37 0.84
C LYS A 402 23.48 -8.22 1.55
N ASP A 403 24.01 -7.01 1.62
CA ASP A 403 25.33 -6.70 2.18
C ASP A 403 25.18 -5.68 3.32
N GLU A 404 25.36 -6.13 4.56
CA GLU A 404 25.19 -5.29 5.75
C GLU A 404 26.25 -4.19 5.88
N THR A 405 27.36 -4.28 5.13
CA THR A 405 28.41 -3.26 5.12
C THR A 405 28.05 -2.04 4.27
N LYS A 406 26.96 -2.13 3.48
CA LYS A 406 26.46 -1.03 2.65
C LYS A 406 25.43 -0.21 3.40
N GLU A 407 25.72 1.08 3.48
CA GLU A 407 24.77 2.08 3.97
C GLU A 407 23.54 2.15 3.06
N LEU A 408 22.35 1.96 3.66
CA LEU A 408 21.08 1.97 2.96
C LEU A 408 19.98 2.46 3.90
N LEU A 409 19.08 3.33 3.41
CA LEU A 409 17.93 3.84 4.18
C LEU A 409 17.11 2.69 4.80
N CYS A 410 16.94 1.60 4.05
CA CYS A 410 16.16 0.44 4.45
C CYS A 410 16.64 -0.21 5.75
N ARG A 411 17.91 0.00 6.16
CA ARG A 411 18.46 -0.56 7.39
C ARG A 411 17.79 -0.02 8.66
N LYS A 412 17.07 1.10 8.58
CA LYS A 412 16.29 1.66 9.69
C LYS A 412 14.78 1.68 9.41
N CYS A 413 14.34 0.98 8.36
CA CYS A 413 12.94 0.99 7.94
C CYS A 413 12.14 -0.08 8.69
N THR A 414 10.97 0.29 9.22
CA THR A 414 10.03 -0.65 9.87
C THR A 414 9.51 -1.74 8.93
N TYR A 415 9.62 -1.55 7.61
CA TYR A 415 9.27 -2.55 6.59
C TYR A 415 10.44 -3.41 6.11
N ALA A 416 11.62 -3.27 6.70
CA ALA A 416 12.75 -4.15 6.38
C ALA A 416 12.64 -5.46 7.17
N ILE A 417 12.57 -6.58 6.45
CA ILE A 417 12.49 -7.91 7.05
C ILE A 417 13.82 -8.61 6.86
N LYS A 418 14.38 -9.13 7.95
CA LYS A 418 15.61 -9.93 7.93
C LYS A 418 15.34 -11.28 7.25
N CYS A 419 16.17 -11.65 6.29
CA CYS A 419 16.13 -12.98 5.71
C CYS A 419 16.48 -14.01 6.79
N ARG A 420 15.70 -15.08 6.91
CA ARG A 420 16.08 -16.21 7.76
C ARG A 420 17.32 -16.87 7.13
N ARG A 421 18.29 -17.23 7.96
CA ARG A 421 19.39 -18.10 7.51
C ARG A 421 18.76 -19.47 7.31
N ASP A 422 18.87 -19.99 6.08
CA ASP A 422 18.63 -21.40 5.79
C ASP A 422 19.56 -22.29 6.62
#